data_AF-A0A9D6PL66-F1
#
_entry.id   AF-A0A9D6PL66-F1
#
_cell.length_a   1.000
_cell.length_b   1.000
_cell.length_c   1.000
_cell.angle_alpha   90.00
_cell.angle_beta   90.00
_cell.angle_gamma   90.00
#
_symmetry.space_group_name_H-M   'P 1'
#
loop_
_entity.id
_entity.type
_entity.pdbx_description
1 polymer ?
#
loop_
_entity_poly.entity_id
_entity_poly.type
_entity_poly.pdbx_seq_one_letter_code
_entity_poly.pdbx_strand_id
1 'polypeptide(L)' 'MNDGNNNLRDLLAEARAVHLAMRYGQITYEQAKVRVQPILRSVNDHVGRIAKECKVKPKYIKFQDLGRNL' A
#
# COMPACT_ATOMS: atom_id res chain seq x y z
N MET A 1 19.97 5.46 15.89
CA MET A 1 18.72 5.94 15.27
C MET A 1 17.74 4.78 15.32
N ASN A 2 16.87 4.77 16.33
CA ASN A 2 15.68 3.91 16.28
C ASN A 2 14.62 4.63 15.42
N ASP A 3 13.52 3.95 15.11
CA ASP A 3 12.26 4.52 14.59
C ASP A 3 12.11 4.47 13.07
N GLY A 4 11.46 3.39 12.58
CA GLY A 4 11.08 3.29 11.18
C GLY A 4 10.91 1.89 10.62
N ASN A 5 10.91 0.83 11.44
CA ASN A 5 10.35 -0.45 11.00
C ASN A 5 8.82 -0.32 10.90
N ASN A 6 8.33 0.59 10.04
CA ASN A 6 6.95 0.59 9.59
C ASN A 6 6.79 -0.73 8.86
N ASN A 7 6.35 -1.72 9.62
CA ASN A 7 6.16 -3.07 9.17
C ASN A 7 5.32 -2.99 7.89
N LEU A 8 5.85 -3.47 6.77
CA LEU A 8 5.16 -3.40 5.47
C LEU A 8 3.76 -4.01 5.55
N ARG A 9 3.58 -4.98 6.45
CA ARG A 9 2.29 -5.55 6.81
C ARG A 9 1.31 -4.52 7.34
N ASP A 10 1.74 -3.65 8.26
CA ASP A 10 0.89 -2.64 8.88
C ASP A 10 0.55 -1.54 7.88
N LEU A 11 1.52 -1.12 7.05
CA LEU A 11 1.27 -0.20 5.94
C LEU A 11 0.24 -0.77 4.94
N LEU A 12 0.38 -2.05 4.57
CA LEU A 12 -0.62 -2.70 3.71
C LEU A 12 -2.00 -2.79 4.39
N ALA A 13 -2.03 -3.10 5.69
CA ALA A 13 -3.28 -3.18 6.45
C ALA A 13 -3.97 -1.81 6.53
N GLU A 14 -3.21 -0.74 6.76
CA GLU A 14 -3.72 0.63 6.76
C GLU A 14 -4.28 1.03 5.39
N ALA A 15 -3.53 0.77 4.30
CA ALA A 15 -4.00 1.03 2.95
C ALA A 15 -5.31 0.28 2.63
N ARG A 16 -5.44 -0.97 3.08
CA ARG A 16 -6.67 -1.77 2.95
C ARG A 16 -7.82 -1.21 3.76
N ALA A 17 -7.58 -0.75 4.99
CA ALA A 17 -8.59 -0.14 5.84
C ALA A 17 -9.16 1.15 5.21
N VAL A 18 -8.30 1.99 4.63
CA VAL A 18 -8.74 3.19 3.90
C VAL A 18 -9.56 2.82 2.66
N HIS A 19 -9.11 1.82 1.89
CA HIS A 19 -9.87 1.32 0.73
C HIS A 19 -11.23 0.72 1.15
N LEU A 20 -11.30 0.06 2.31
CA LEU A 20 -12.54 -0.46 2.87
C LEU A 20 -13.50 0.67 3.28
N ALA A 21 -13.01 1.72 3.93
CA ALA A 21 -13.82 2.90 4.27
C ALA A 21 -14.44 3.55 3.01
N MET A 22 -13.69 3.61 1.91
CA MET A 22 -14.21 4.04 0.60
C MET A 22 -15.31 3.12 0.09
N ARG A 23 -15.15 1.79 0.18
CA ARG A 23 -16.15 0.81 -0.24
C ARG A 23 -17.47 0.93 0.53
N TYR A 24 -17.41 1.32 1.80
CA TYR A 24 -18.58 1.61 2.63
C TYR A 24 -19.12 3.03 2.49
N GLY A 25 -18.61 3.82 1.53
CA GLY A 25 -19.09 5.19 1.28
C GLY A 25 -18.73 6.21 2.36
N GLN A 26 -17.84 5.87 3.30
CA GLN A 26 -17.43 6.79 4.38
C GLN A 26 -16.49 7.90 3.88
N ILE A 27 -15.76 7.63 2.79
CA ILE A 27 -14.90 8.60 2.10
C ILE A 27 -15.03 8.43 0.59
N THR A 28 -14.74 9.49 -0.17
CA THR A 28 -14.76 9.45 -1.63
C THR A 28 -13.56 8.67 -2.19
N TYR A 29 -13.67 8.28 -3.46
CA TYR A 29 -12.56 7.64 -4.18
C TYR A 29 -11.29 8.50 -4.19
N GLU A 30 -11.41 9.80 -4.45
CA GLU A 30 -10.25 10.71 -4.47
C GLU A 30 -9.63 10.87 -3.08
N GLN A 31 -10.44 10.97 -2.02
CA GLN A 31 -9.94 11.02 -0.64
C GLN A 31 -9.16 9.75 -0.29
N ALA A 32 -9.69 8.58 -0.65
CA ALA A 32 -9.03 7.31 -0.41
C ALA A 32 -7.71 7.19 -1.19
N LYS A 33 -7.73 7.58 -2.48
CA LYS A 33 -6.56 7.54 -3.35
C LYS A 33 -5.43 8.44 -2.85
N VAL A 34 -5.74 9.67 -2.44
CA VAL A 34 -4.77 10.62 -1.87
C VAL A 34 -4.17 10.08 -0.57
N ARG A 35 -4.98 9.51 0.32
CA ARG A 35 -4.50 8.94 1.60
C ARG A 35 -3.61 7.73 1.40
N VAL A 36 -3.94 6.87 0.44
CA VAL A 36 -3.25 5.59 0.20
C VAL A 36 -2.00 5.75 -0.66
N GLN A 37 -1.92 6.77 -1.51
CA GLN A 37 -0.78 7.01 -2.40
C GLN A 37 0.60 7.03 -1.70
N PRO A 38 0.82 7.77 -0.58
CA PRO A 38 2.12 7.74 0.10
C PRO A 38 2.43 6.35 0.69
N ILE A 39 1.41 5.64 1.19
CA ILE A 39 1.57 4.29 1.75
C ILE A 39 2.02 3.30 0.67
N LEU A 40 1.33 3.29 -0.48
CA LEU A 40 1.69 2.43 -1.61
C LEU A 40 3.07 2.77 -2.17
N ARG A 41 3.50 4.03 -2.13
CA ARG A 41 4.85 4.41 -2.53
C ARG A 41 5.88 3.72 -1.63
N SER A 42 5.76 3.87 -0.31
CA SER A 42 6.68 3.22 0.64
C SER A 42 6.73 1.71 0.50
N VAL A 43 5.57 1.06 0.30
CA VAL A 43 5.50 -0.39 0.07
C VAL A 43 6.18 -0.77 -1.26
N ASN A 44 5.87 -0.06 -2.35
CA ASN A 44 6.40 -0.37 -3.68
C ASN A 44 7.90 -0.08 -3.81
N ASP A 45 8.43 0.91 -3.10
CA ASP A 45 9.87 1.16 -3.03
C ASP A 45 10.59 -0.04 -2.40
N HIS A 46 9.99 -0.63 -1.36
CA HIS A 46 10.53 -1.83 -0.73
C HIS A 46 10.43 -3.06 -1.63
N VAL A 47 9.30 -3.24 -2.33
CA VAL A 47 9.15 -4.28 -3.36
C VAL A 47 10.20 -4.14 -4.46
N GLY A 48 10.46 -2.92 -4.92
CA GLY A 48 11.47 -2.62 -5.94
C GLY A 48 12.88 -2.98 -5.47
N ARG A 49 13.21 -2.69 -4.22
CA ARG A 49 14.51 -3.05 -3.62
C ARG A 49 14.72 -4.56 -3.58
N ILE A 50 13.77 -5.31 -3.02
CA ILE A 50 13.85 -6.78 -2.96
C ILE A 50 13.88 -7.39 -4.36
N ALA A 51 13.05 -6.91 -5.29
CA ALA A 51 13.04 -7.42 -6.66
C ALA A 51 14.40 -7.24 -7.35
N LYS A 52 15.06 -6.10 -7.13
CA LYS A 52 16.42 -5.84 -7.63
C LYS A 52 17.45 -6.79 -6.99
N GLU A 53 17.39 -7.00 -5.67
CA GLU A 53 18.26 -7.92 -4.95
C GLU A 53 18.11 -9.36 -5.46
N CYS A 54 16.87 -9.79 -5.71
CA CYS A 54 16.54 -11.11 -6.22
C CYS A 54 16.64 -11.26 -7.74
N LYS A 55 17.03 -10.20 -8.49
CA LYS A 55 17.11 -10.17 -9.97
C LYS A 55 15.80 -10.57 -10.67
N VAL A 56 14.66 -10.20 -10.10
CA VAL A 56 13.32 -10.43 -10.67
C VAL A 56 12.64 -9.12 -11.07
N LYS A 57 11.62 -9.22 -11.91
CA LYS A 57 10.81 -8.04 -12.29
C LYS A 57 9.89 -7.65 -11.12
N PRO A 58 9.90 -6.38 -10.65
CA PRO A 58 9.03 -5.97 -9.57
C PRO A 58 7.56 -6.00 -9.99
N LYS A 59 6.69 -6.42 -9.06
CA LYS A 59 5.24 -6.37 -9.21
C LYS A 59 4.66 -5.41 -8.19
N TYR A 60 4.43 -4.18 -8.62
CA TYR A 60 3.90 -3.12 -7.75
C TYR A 60 2.43 -3.32 -7.44
N ILE A 61 2.05 -2.97 -6.21
CA ILE A 61 0.69 -2.99 -5.70
C ILE A 61 0.00 -1.70 -6.12
N LYS A 62 -1.15 -1.82 -6.77
CA LYS A 62 -1.98 -0.69 -7.19
C LYS A 62 -3.12 -0.46 -6.19
N PHE A 63 -3.73 0.72 -6.24
CA PHE A 63 -4.90 1.03 -5.42
C PHE A 63 -6.03 0.00 -5.59
N GLN A 64 -6.27 -0.45 -6.82
CA GLN A 64 -7.29 -1.47 -7.15
C GLN A 64 -6.98 -2.85 -6.53
N ASP A 65 -5.71 -3.14 -6.22
CA ASP A 65 -5.31 -4.42 -5.63
C ASP A 65 -5.62 -4.48 -4.12
N LEU A 66 -5.90 -3.34 -3.48
CA LEU A 66 -6.22 -3.28 -2.05
C LEU A 66 -7.57 -3.89 -1.70
N GLY A 67 -8.47 -4.02 -2.68
CA GLY A 67 -9.75 -4.70 -2.52
C GLY A 67 -9.74 -6.20 -2.82
N ARG A 68 -8.62 -6.76 -3.31
CA ARG A 68 -8.53 -8.19 -3.60
C ARG A 68 -8.29 -8.97 -2.30
N ASN A 69 -9.23 -9.85 -1.95
CA ASN A 69 -9.26 -10.71 -0.76
C ASN A 69 -9.72 -10.04 0.55
N LEU A 70 -10.67 -9.10 0.49
CA LEU A 70 -11.51 -8.73 1.63
C LEU A 70 -12.69 -9.70 1.76
#